data_AF-C1E4B1-F1
#
_entry.id   AF-C1E4B1-F1
#
_cell.length_a   1.000
_cell.length_b   1.000
_cell.length_c   1.000
_cell.angle_alpha   90.00
_cell.angle_beta   90.00
_cell.angle_gamma   90.00
#
_symmetry.space_group_name_H-M   'P 1'
#
loop_
_entity.id
_entity.type
_entity.pdbx_description
1 polymer ?
#
loop_
_entity_poly.entity_id
_entity_poly.type
_entity_poly.pdbx_seq_one_letter_code
_entity_poly.pdbx_strand_id
1 'polypeptide(L)'
;MGIFGKKKPPAAAPPPPAATRANPKSPRVDDAHPSPRATPKGERDASDGSRSDSSSASSSSDSEAEETDAPASLPTYEGTPCTMRLAIGVDGGGTGTTCVVIGDDDDEHLGRCELRDRSANANSVGFESALRAVLDAIDGALDDALSGTRWKKEDVTLGVDDATAGRRALAVVCAGIDGDGDATRLRNALVARVPGLARRLVVDNDAAGALASGTEGAMRGIALVAGTGTVAFGVGFSGGTDDDGDQSTERRKRRGVRARAGGWGPAFEDRGSGHHLGTRALNAAARVEDGRGPPTRLHGDVLRKLKLAPGAPNVADALRRWAYSSGPAPEWSKVADLAPLVTAAAAEGDAVAVGIVNDAAEGLWEQIFAVYMAIKRGGGFGSAADAGDSSKASRQYSDADIVPIVLCGGLLKRDGVLTKKLGESLMARESGRTGMFSGLLVHPEVGPEWGAAWMARKLMDPFGR
;
A
#
# COMPACT_ATOMS: atom_id res chain seq x y z
N MET A 1 -3.42 -12.77 74.39
CA MET A 1 -2.96 -12.64 72.98
C MET A 1 -4.05 -13.21 72.09
N GLY A 2 -4.78 -12.51 71.22
CA GLY A 2 -4.85 -11.12 70.80
C GLY A 2 -5.79 -11.14 69.58
N ILE A 3 -7.02 -10.61 69.74
CA ILE A 3 -8.10 -10.59 68.75
C ILE A 3 -7.83 -9.42 67.79
N PHE A 4 -7.76 -9.65 66.48
CA PHE A 4 -7.67 -8.57 65.48
C PHE A 4 -8.89 -8.54 64.58
N GLY A 5 -9.69 -7.49 64.77
CA GLY A 5 -10.85 -7.15 63.96
C GLY A 5 -10.48 -6.53 62.60
N LYS A 6 -11.32 -6.80 61.60
CA LYS A 6 -11.28 -6.19 60.28
C LYS A 6 -11.66 -4.69 60.39
N LYS A 7 -10.73 -3.79 60.07
CA LYS A 7 -11.05 -2.37 59.81
C LYS A 7 -11.30 -2.17 58.31
N LYS A 8 -12.43 -1.53 58.00
CA LYS A 8 -12.83 -1.04 56.67
C LYS A 8 -11.93 0.15 56.28
N PRO A 9 -11.46 0.27 55.03
CA PRO A 9 -10.67 1.43 54.61
C PRO A 9 -11.54 2.70 54.57
N PRO A 10 -10.95 3.89 54.84
CA PRO A 10 -11.66 5.16 54.79
C PRO A 10 -12.04 5.55 53.34
N ALA A 11 -13.12 6.33 53.22
CA ALA A 11 -13.62 6.83 51.95
C ALA A 11 -12.64 7.79 51.27
N ALA A 12 -12.53 7.69 49.94
CA ALA A 12 -11.68 8.56 49.13
C ALA A 12 -12.16 10.02 49.18
N ALA A 13 -11.22 10.95 49.32
CA ALA A 13 -11.48 12.39 49.27
C ALA A 13 -11.90 12.82 47.85
N PRO A 14 -12.82 13.81 47.72
CA PRO A 14 -13.25 14.30 46.42
C PRO A 14 -12.13 15.07 45.70
N PRO A 15 -12.09 15.04 44.35
CA PRO A 15 -11.06 15.72 43.57
C PRO A 15 -11.19 17.25 43.68
N PRO A 16 -10.07 18.00 43.60
CA PRO A 16 -10.09 19.46 43.60
C PRO A 16 -10.71 20.02 42.30
N PRO A 17 -11.32 21.22 42.35
CA PRO A 17 -11.95 21.84 41.18
C PRO A 17 -10.94 22.18 40.09
N ALA A 18 -11.34 21.99 38.83
CA ALA A 18 -10.52 22.21 37.65
C ALA A 18 -10.09 23.68 37.53
N ALA A 19 -8.77 23.90 37.51
CA ALA A 19 -8.18 25.20 37.20
C ALA A 19 -8.34 25.51 35.70
N THR A 20 -9.08 26.57 35.40
CA THR A 20 -9.17 27.19 34.07
C THR A 20 -7.80 27.75 33.67
N ARG A 21 -7.10 27.06 32.76
CA ARG A 21 -5.87 27.59 32.14
C ARG A 21 -6.24 28.59 31.04
N ALA A 22 -5.88 29.85 31.29
CA ALA A 22 -5.88 30.91 30.31
C ALA A 22 -4.80 30.66 29.23
N ASN A 23 -5.18 30.92 27.97
CA ASN A 23 -4.32 30.85 26.79
C ASN A 23 -3.25 31.96 26.82
N PRO A 24 -1.95 31.67 26.70
CA PRO A 24 -0.95 32.70 26.45
C PRO A 24 -0.90 33.04 24.96
N LYS A 25 -1.17 34.31 24.64
CA LYS A 25 -0.98 34.93 23.33
C LYS A 25 0.51 34.86 22.92
N SER A 26 0.78 34.36 21.72
CA SER A 26 2.07 34.52 21.03
C SER A 26 2.13 35.88 20.31
N PRO A 27 3.32 36.51 20.20
CA PRO A 27 3.48 37.82 19.58
C PRO A 27 3.56 37.72 18.05
N ARG A 28 2.93 38.70 17.38
CA ARG A 28 3.05 38.97 15.95
C ARG A 28 4.39 39.62 15.65
N VAL A 29 5.03 39.22 14.56
CA VAL A 29 6.05 40.01 13.87
C VAL A 29 5.49 40.36 12.50
N ASP A 30 5.48 41.65 12.24
CA ASP A 30 5.09 42.29 11.00
C ASP A 30 6.08 41.96 9.88
N ASP A 31 5.61 41.82 8.65
CA ASP A 31 6.26 42.50 7.52
C ASP A 31 5.27 42.68 6.36
N ALA A 32 5.24 43.93 5.91
CA ALA A 32 4.47 44.49 4.82
C ALA A 32 5.01 44.00 3.45
N HIS A 33 4.31 44.01 2.32
CA HIS A 33 3.75 45.16 1.59
C HIS A 33 3.11 44.65 0.25
N PRO A 34 2.53 45.49 -0.63
CA PRO A 34 1.11 45.40 -0.99
C PRO A 34 0.82 44.87 -2.42
N SER A 35 -0.44 44.49 -2.63
CA SER A 35 -1.07 44.47 -3.96
C SER A 35 -1.21 45.89 -4.54
N PRO A 36 -1.42 46.01 -5.86
CA PRO A 36 -2.67 46.64 -6.26
C PRO A 36 -3.41 45.93 -7.39
N ARG A 37 -4.73 46.04 -7.27
CA ARG A 37 -5.77 45.71 -8.22
C ARG A 37 -6.00 46.93 -9.11
N ALA A 38 -6.24 46.73 -10.42
CA ALA A 38 -7.30 47.36 -11.23
C ALA A 38 -6.96 47.41 -12.74
N THR A 39 -7.75 46.70 -13.53
CA THR A 39 -8.13 47.04 -14.93
C THR A 39 -8.98 48.34 -14.93
N PRO A 40 -9.11 49.16 -16.02
CA PRO A 40 -9.83 48.73 -17.24
C PRO A 40 -9.57 49.48 -18.59
N LYS A 41 -10.09 48.84 -19.67
CA LYS A 41 -10.69 49.38 -20.92
C LYS A 41 -9.90 50.29 -21.89
N GLY A 42 -9.84 49.85 -23.17
CA GLY A 42 -10.48 50.55 -24.29
C GLY A 42 -9.61 51.05 -25.46
N GLU A 43 -10.12 50.80 -26.70
CA GLU A 43 -9.87 51.48 -28.00
C GLU A 43 -8.64 51.03 -28.82
N ARG A 44 -8.81 50.35 -29.97
CA ARG A 44 -9.21 50.74 -31.36
C ARG A 44 -8.04 51.29 -32.20
N ASP A 45 -7.66 50.53 -33.24
CA ASP A 45 -7.29 50.94 -34.63
C ASP A 45 -6.79 49.66 -35.34
N ALA A 46 -7.39 49.13 -36.43
CA ALA A 46 -7.58 49.63 -37.80
C ALA A 46 -6.30 49.59 -38.66
N SER A 47 -6.49 49.18 -39.93
CA SER A 47 -5.52 49.07 -41.06
C SER A 47 -4.71 47.77 -41.11
N ASP A 48 -4.47 47.08 -42.23
CA ASP A 48 -4.91 47.15 -43.62
C ASP A 48 -4.31 45.91 -44.35
N GLY A 49 -4.79 45.58 -45.55
CA GLY A 49 -3.95 44.93 -46.57
C GLY A 49 -4.23 43.49 -46.99
N SER A 50 -4.97 43.35 -48.10
CA SER A 50 -4.80 42.40 -49.24
C SER A 50 -4.75 40.88 -48.96
N ARG A 51 -5.68 40.00 -49.37
CA ARG A 51 -6.21 39.63 -50.72
C ARG A 51 -5.18 39.30 -51.80
N SER A 52 -5.07 38.02 -52.14
CA SER A 52 -5.15 37.36 -53.48
C SER A 52 -4.38 36.02 -53.40
N ASP A 53 -5.02 34.87 -53.47
CA ASP A 53 -5.65 34.15 -54.61
C ASP A 53 -4.69 33.52 -55.61
N SER A 54 -4.94 32.21 -55.81
CA SER A 54 -4.78 31.43 -57.06
C SER A 54 -3.36 31.06 -57.51
N SER A 55 -3.08 29.94 -58.17
CA SER A 55 -3.77 28.69 -58.52
C SER A 55 -2.76 27.86 -59.35
N SER A 56 -2.94 26.53 -59.43
CA SER A 56 -2.77 25.68 -60.65
C SER A 56 -1.45 25.70 -61.44
N ALA A 57 -0.95 24.67 -62.11
CA ALA A 57 -1.39 23.33 -62.48
C ALA A 57 -0.20 22.66 -63.22
N SER A 58 -0.15 21.32 -63.13
CA SER A 58 0.26 20.31 -64.12
C SER A 58 1.20 20.64 -65.29
N SER A 59 2.15 19.75 -65.57
CA SER A 59 2.37 19.23 -66.93
C SER A 59 2.97 17.82 -66.91
N SER A 60 2.48 17.01 -67.83
CA SER A 60 2.77 15.61 -68.15
C SER A 60 3.74 15.50 -69.33
N SER A 61 4.58 14.45 -69.37
CA SER A 61 5.07 13.89 -70.62
C SER A 61 5.62 12.48 -70.41
N ASP A 62 5.08 11.54 -71.18
CA ASP A 62 5.48 10.13 -71.31
C ASP A 62 6.79 9.96 -72.11
N SER A 63 7.58 8.93 -71.76
CA SER A 63 8.44 8.18 -72.69
C SER A 63 8.80 6.81 -72.11
N GLU A 64 8.56 5.76 -72.90
CA GLU A 64 8.76 4.34 -72.59
C GLU A 64 10.22 3.85 -72.72
N ALA A 65 10.47 2.71 -72.07
CA ALA A 65 11.53 1.70 -72.27
C ALA A 65 12.90 1.89 -71.58
N GLU A 66 13.16 1.13 -70.51
CA GLU A 66 14.00 -0.08 -70.54
C GLU A 66 13.95 -0.80 -69.18
N GLU A 67 13.62 -2.10 -69.23
CA GLU A 67 13.46 -3.00 -68.11
C GLU A 67 14.85 -3.41 -67.58
N THR A 68 15.23 -2.86 -66.42
CA THR A 68 16.40 -3.32 -65.66
C THR A 68 15.93 -3.74 -64.28
N ASP A 69 16.22 -5.00 -63.95
CA ASP A 69 15.78 -5.71 -62.75
C ASP A 69 16.52 -5.15 -61.51
N ALA A 70 15.98 -4.08 -60.94
CA ALA A 70 16.38 -3.53 -59.65
C ALA A 70 15.52 -4.17 -58.54
N PRO A 71 16.10 -4.58 -57.40
CA PRO A 71 15.35 -5.26 -56.36
C PRO A 71 14.21 -4.36 -55.89
N ALA A 72 12.97 -4.87 -55.98
CA ALA A 72 11.76 -4.18 -55.58
C ALA A 72 11.97 -3.45 -54.25
N SER A 73 11.92 -2.12 -54.29
CA SER A 73 11.92 -1.30 -53.11
C SER A 73 10.70 -1.71 -52.28
N LEU A 74 10.97 -2.22 -51.07
CA LEU A 74 9.96 -2.47 -50.06
C LEU A 74 9.11 -1.21 -49.90
N PRO A 75 7.78 -1.31 -49.77
CA PRO A 75 6.94 -0.14 -49.59
C PRO A 75 7.45 0.66 -48.39
N THR A 76 7.76 1.94 -48.63
CA THR A 76 8.04 2.91 -47.58
C THR A 76 6.77 3.06 -46.76
N TYR A 77 6.75 2.37 -45.62
CA TYR A 77 5.66 2.40 -44.68
C TYR A 77 5.67 3.75 -43.97
N GLU A 78 4.90 4.72 -44.50
CA GLU A 78 4.54 5.92 -43.75
C GLU A 78 3.91 5.46 -42.42
N GLY A 79 4.57 5.83 -41.32
CA GLY A 79 4.56 5.07 -40.08
C GLY A 79 3.19 4.82 -39.47
N THR A 80 2.85 3.55 -39.26
CA THR A 80 1.83 3.21 -38.25
C THR A 80 2.33 3.68 -36.88
N PRO A 81 1.55 4.52 -36.15
CA PRO A 81 1.95 4.99 -34.83
C PRO A 81 2.08 3.82 -33.85
N CYS A 82 3.15 3.82 -33.05
CA CYS A 82 3.50 2.79 -32.06
C CYS A 82 2.26 2.22 -31.35
N THR A 83 1.88 0.98 -31.65
CA THR A 83 0.75 0.27 -31.03
C THR A 83 1.01 -0.16 -29.59
N MET A 84 2.23 0.02 -29.07
CA MET A 84 2.56 -0.43 -27.72
C MET A 84 1.72 0.29 -26.68
N ARG A 85 0.96 -0.53 -25.94
CA ARG A 85 0.21 -0.13 -24.76
C ARG A 85 0.97 -0.62 -23.55
N LEU A 86 1.29 0.28 -22.62
CA LEU A 86 2.11 -0.02 -21.45
C LEU A 86 1.34 0.20 -20.16
N ALA A 87 1.31 -0.83 -19.34
CA ALA A 87 0.90 -0.73 -17.94
C ALA A 87 2.14 -0.71 -17.05
N ILE A 88 2.22 0.29 -16.18
CA ILE A 88 3.33 0.48 -15.26
C ILE A 88 2.80 0.29 -13.84
N GLY A 89 3.43 -0.59 -13.08
CA GLY A 89 3.09 -0.86 -11.69
C GLY A 89 4.27 -0.56 -10.78
N VAL A 90 4.04 0.22 -9.73
CA VAL A 90 5.06 0.56 -8.73
C VAL A 90 4.60 0.11 -7.35
N ASP A 91 5.39 -0.72 -6.68
CA ASP A 91 5.28 -1.03 -5.25
C ASP A 91 6.32 -0.26 -4.45
N GLY A 92 5.83 0.68 -3.65
CA GLY A 92 6.63 1.53 -2.77
C GLY A 92 6.56 1.07 -1.31
N GLY A 93 7.47 0.21 -0.90
CA GLY A 93 7.52 -0.34 0.45
C GLY A 93 8.36 0.49 1.44
N GLY A 94 8.44 -0.02 2.67
CA GLY A 94 9.30 0.54 3.71
C GLY A 94 10.80 0.32 3.44
N THR A 95 11.18 -0.78 2.80
CA THR A 95 12.58 -1.22 2.61
C THR A 95 13.11 -1.04 1.18
N GLY A 96 12.26 -0.64 0.24
CA GLY A 96 12.62 -0.51 -1.17
C GLY A 96 11.43 -0.11 -2.02
N THR A 97 11.70 0.18 -3.28
CA THR A 97 10.69 0.52 -4.30
C THR A 97 10.96 -0.30 -5.55
N THR A 98 9.93 -0.99 -6.04
CA THR A 98 10.03 -1.84 -7.23
C THR A 98 9.04 -1.37 -8.28
N CYS A 99 9.47 -1.31 -9.54
CA CYS A 99 8.65 -0.95 -10.67
C CYS A 99 8.73 -2.03 -11.75
N VAL A 100 7.60 -2.32 -12.38
CA VAL A 100 7.47 -3.23 -13.51
C VAL A 100 6.67 -2.56 -14.62
N VAL A 101 7.11 -2.78 -15.86
CA VAL A 101 6.42 -2.38 -17.09
C VAL A 101 5.94 -3.64 -17.80
N ILE A 102 4.66 -3.71 -18.12
CA ILE A 102 4.06 -4.82 -18.87
C ILE A 102 3.36 -4.31 -20.14
N GLY A 103 3.24 -5.19 -21.12
CA GLY A 103 2.41 -4.98 -22.30
C GLY A 103 0.92 -5.10 -22.03
N ASP A 104 0.13 -5.03 -23.10
CA ASP A 104 -1.34 -5.17 -23.07
C ASP A 104 -1.80 -6.61 -23.30
N ASP A 105 -1.00 -7.40 -24.01
CA ASP A 105 -1.41 -8.70 -24.56
C ASP A 105 -0.86 -9.91 -23.77
N ASP A 106 0.14 -9.72 -22.92
CA ASP A 106 0.77 -10.77 -22.10
C ASP A 106 1.13 -10.29 -20.69
N ASP A 107 1.42 -11.27 -19.81
CA ASP A 107 1.93 -11.05 -18.46
C ASP A 107 3.46 -11.26 -18.41
N GLU A 108 4.16 -10.89 -19.49
CA GLU A 108 5.62 -10.80 -19.52
C GLU A 108 6.04 -9.35 -19.22
N HIS A 109 7.06 -9.18 -18.37
CA HIS A 109 7.56 -7.84 -18.10
C HIS A 109 8.45 -7.41 -19.25
N LEU A 110 8.16 -6.23 -19.78
CA LEU A 110 8.99 -5.57 -20.77
C LEU A 110 10.23 -4.98 -20.11
N GLY A 111 10.10 -4.49 -18.88
CA GLY A 111 11.23 -4.03 -18.07
C GLY A 111 10.92 -3.94 -16.59
N ARG A 112 11.97 -3.94 -15.77
CA ARG A 112 11.87 -3.94 -14.32
C ARG A 112 12.97 -3.12 -13.67
N CYS A 113 12.65 -2.45 -12.57
CA CYS A 113 13.63 -1.80 -11.72
C CYS A 113 13.35 -2.09 -10.24
N GLU A 114 14.36 -2.53 -9.51
CA GLU A 114 14.31 -2.73 -8.07
C GLU A 114 15.31 -1.79 -7.39
N LEU A 115 14.81 -0.80 -6.66
CA LEU A 115 15.61 0.12 -5.86
C LEU A 115 15.65 -0.35 -4.40
N ARG A 116 16.63 -1.21 -4.08
CA ARG A 116 16.89 -1.66 -2.71
C ARG A 116 17.28 -0.48 -1.81
N ASP A 117 16.83 -0.48 -0.57
CA ASP A 117 17.07 0.57 0.45
C ASP A 117 16.54 1.97 0.07
N ARG A 118 15.74 2.08 -0.99
CA ARG A 118 15.06 3.31 -1.40
C ARG A 118 13.58 3.22 -1.05
N SER A 119 13.25 3.58 0.17
CA SER A 119 11.88 3.59 0.68
C SER A 119 11.00 4.61 -0.04
N ALA A 120 9.77 4.21 -0.40
CA ALA A 120 8.71 5.11 -0.85
C ALA A 120 7.62 5.31 0.23
N ASN A 121 7.90 4.93 1.47
CA ASN A 121 7.03 5.22 2.60
C ASN A 121 7.22 6.68 3.09
N ALA A 122 6.28 7.56 2.72
CA ALA A 122 6.34 8.98 3.06
C ALA A 122 6.35 9.25 4.58
N ASN A 123 5.76 8.36 5.39
CA ASN A 123 5.78 8.45 6.86
C ASN A 123 7.15 8.13 7.45
N SER A 124 8.01 7.39 6.73
CA SER A 124 9.35 7.02 7.19
C SER A 124 10.44 7.96 6.69
N VAL A 125 10.43 8.32 5.41
CA VAL A 125 11.53 9.09 4.77
C VAL A 125 11.15 10.51 4.34
N GLY A 126 9.89 10.89 4.55
CA GLY A 126 9.33 12.16 4.07
C GLY A 126 8.90 12.11 2.60
N PHE A 127 7.97 13.00 2.25
CA PHE A 127 7.28 12.99 0.95
C PHE A 127 8.23 13.14 -0.27
N GLU A 128 9.16 14.09 -0.24
CA GLU A 128 10.05 14.34 -1.39
C GLU A 128 11.04 13.20 -1.65
N SER A 129 11.47 12.50 -0.60
CA SER A 129 12.34 11.32 -0.73
C SER A 129 11.56 10.15 -1.32
N ALA A 130 10.34 9.92 -0.81
CA ALA A 130 9.46 8.87 -1.30
C ALA A 130 9.08 9.06 -2.76
N LEU A 131 8.71 10.28 -3.15
CA LEU A 131 8.38 10.61 -4.54
C LEU A 131 9.58 10.44 -5.48
N ARG A 132 10.79 10.83 -5.05
CA ARG A 132 12.01 10.56 -5.83
C ARG A 132 12.25 9.07 -6.02
N ALA A 133 12.05 8.24 -5.00
CA ALA A 133 12.18 6.79 -5.14
C ALA A 133 11.19 6.21 -6.17
N VAL A 134 9.94 6.68 -6.17
CA VAL A 134 8.94 6.28 -7.17
C VAL A 134 9.35 6.67 -8.59
N LEU A 135 9.80 7.92 -8.78
CA LEU A 135 10.21 8.42 -10.10
C LEU A 135 11.45 7.69 -10.62
N ASP A 136 12.48 7.53 -9.79
CA ASP A 136 13.70 6.80 -10.16
C ASP A 136 13.37 5.35 -10.56
N ALA A 137 12.41 4.69 -9.88
CA ALA A 137 12.01 3.32 -10.20
C ALA A 137 11.25 3.25 -11.53
N ILE A 138 10.36 4.22 -11.80
CA ILE A 138 9.68 4.35 -13.10
C ILE A 138 10.71 4.56 -14.21
N ASP A 139 11.64 5.49 -14.02
CA ASP A 139 12.68 5.79 -15.00
C ASP A 139 13.57 4.58 -15.27
N GLY A 140 14.01 3.88 -14.24
CA GLY A 140 14.83 2.68 -14.40
C GLY A 140 14.11 1.55 -15.12
N ALA A 141 12.82 1.33 -14.81
CA ALA A 141 12.05 0.25 -15.45
C ALA A 141 11.73 0.56 -16.92
N LEU A 142 11.54 1.85 -17.24
CA LEU A 142 11.40 2.29 -18.63
C LEU A 142 12.72 2.23 -19.40
N ASP A 143 13.87 2.54 -18.78
CA ASP A 143 15.17 2.34 -19.43
C ASP A 143 15.40 0.88 -19.80
N ASP A 144 15.08 -0.03 -18.86
CA ASP A 144 15.16 -1.48 -19.09
C ASP A 144 14.22 -1.91 -20.22
N ALA A 145 12.94 -1.48 -20.17
CA ALA A 145 11.92 -1.85 -21.16
C ALA A 145 12.21 -1.37 -22.58
N LEU A 146 12.88 -0.23 -22.71
CA LEU A 146 13.17 0.37 -24.01
C LEU A 146 14.57 0.02 -24.52
N SER A 147 15.39 -0.65 -23.70
CA SER A 147 16.74 -1.07 -24.05
C SER A 147 16.74 -1.92 -25.33
N GLY A 148 17.55 -1.53 -26.31
CA GLY A 148 17.63 -2.21 -27.61
C GLY A 148 16.43 -2.00 -28.53
N THR A 149 15.41 -1.23 -28.12
CA THR A 149 14.31 -0.82 -28.99
C THR A 149 14.62 0.49 -29.71
N ARG A 150 13.83 0.83 -30.73
CA ARG A 150 13.92 2.14 -31.41
C ARG A 150 13.26 3.28 -30.63
N TRP A 151 12.54 2.96 -29.54
CA TRP A 151 11.70 3.89 -28.81
C TRP A 151 12.47 4.56 -27.68
N LYS A 152 12.16 5.83 -27.43
CA LYS A 152 12.70 6.62 -26.32
C LYS A 152 11.65 6.81 -25.23
N LYS A 153 12.12 7.21 -24.05
CA LYS A 153 11.24 7.54 -22.92
C LYS A 153 10.20 8.56 -23.31
N GLU A 154 10.55 9.61 -24.04
CA GLU A 154 9.61 10.67 -24.44
C GLU A 154 8.49 10.15 -25.35
N ASP A 155 8.78 9.14 -26.18
CA ASP A 155 7.79 8.47 -27.04
C ASP A 155 6.72 7.76 -26.19
N VAL A 156 7.12 7.27 -25.00
CA VAL A 156 6.27 6.53 -24.05
C VAL A 156 5.96 7.28 -22.74
N THR A 157 6.46 8.49 -22.51
CA THR A 157 6.10 9.30 -21.33
C THR A 157 5.36 10.56 -21.75
N LEU A 158 5.82 11.26 -22.79
CA LEU A 158 5.27 12.56 -23.18
C LEU A 158 4.19 12.48 -24.26
N GLY A 159 4.25 11.51 -25.18
CA GLY A 159 3.23 11.29 -26.20
C GLY A 159 2.93 12.50 -27.09
N VAL A 160 3.37 12.46 -28.35
CA VAL A 160 3.42 13.65 -29.21
C VAL A 160 2.04 14.29 -29.51
N ASP A 161 0.89 13.63 -29.29
CA ASP A 161 -0.45 14.24 -29.40
C ASP A 161 -1.51 13.48 -28.57
N ASP A 162 -2.62 14.14 -28.20
CA ASP A 162 -3.74 13.59 -27.41
C ASP A 162 -4.40 12.34 -28.06
N ALA A 163 -4.26 12.17 -29.38
CA ALA A 163 -4.71 10.97 -30.11
C ALA A 163 -3.82 9.73 -29.85
N THR A 164 -2.55 9.94 -29.48
CA THR A 164 -1.54 8.93 -29.14
C THR A 164 -1.33 8.80 -27.63
N ALA A 165 -1.80 9.78 -26.83
CA ALA A 165 -1.86 9.77 -25.37
C ALA A 165 -2.81 8.69 -24.77
N GLY A 166 -3.42 7.86 -25.62
CA GLY A 166 -4.39 6.84 -25.24
C GLY A 166 -3.85 5.44 -24.98
N ARG A 167 -2.54 5.24 -24.74
CA ARG A 167 -1.93 3.90 -24.71
C ARG A 167 -1.19 3.54 -23.42
N ARG A 168 -1.27 4.34 -22.36
CA ARG A 168 -0.44 4.13 -21.17
C ARG A 168 -1.21 4.30 -19.88
N ALA A 169 -0.91 3.50 -18.89
CA ALA A 169 -1.47 3.64 -17.55
C ALA A 169 -0.42 3.35 -16.49
N LEU A 170 -0.52 4.05 -15.37
CA LEU A 170 0.33 3.85 -14.20
C LEU A 170 -0.55 3.58 -12.98
N ALA A 171 -0.16 2.60 -12.19
CA ALA A 171 -0.62 2.48 -10.82
C ALA A 171 0.59 2.56 -9.89
N VAL A 172 0.49 3.41 -8.89
CA VAL A 172 1.47 3.53 -7.82
C VAL A 172 0.79 3.10 -6.52
N VAL A 173 1.26 2.01 -5.95
CA VAL A 173 0.85 1.54 -4.62
C VAL A 173 1.99 1.77 -3.66
N CYS A 174 1.76 2.48 -2.56
CA CYS A 174 2.82 2.75 -1.59
C CYS A 174 2.35 2.59 -0.15
N ALA A 175 3.25 2.11 0.71
CA ALA A 175 3.10 2.20 2.15
C ALA A 175 3.06 3.67 2.58
N GLY A 176 2.28 3.98 3.62
CA GLY A 176 2.12 5.35 4.12
C GLY A 176 1.16 6.23 3.31
N ILE A 177 0.40 5.65 2.37
CA ILE A 177 -0.80 6.27 1.82
C ILE A 177 -1.98 5.86 2.71
N ASP A 178 -2.36 6.73 3.64
CA ASP A 178 -3.35 6.39 4.67
C ASP A 178 -4.75 6.91 4.36
N GLY A 179 -4.89 7.83 3.40
CA GLY A 179 -6.20 8.28 2.92
C GLY A 179 -6.16 9.06 1.60
N ASP A 180 -7.33 9.57 1.20
CA ASP A 180 -7.52 10.28 -0.07
C ASP A 180 -6.63 11.52 -0.21
N GLY A 181 -6.28 12.17 0.92
CA GLY A 181 -5.37 13.32 0.95
C GLY A 181 -3.95 12.95 0.49
N ASP A 182 -3.39 11.87 1.02
CA ASP A 182 -2.05 11.40 0.67
C ASP A 182 -2.00 10.91 -0.78
N ALA A 183 -3.01 10.12 -1.18
CA ALA A 183 -3.14 9.65 -2.56
C ALA A 183 -3.26 10.81 -3.55
N THR A 184 -4.06 11.83 -3.22
CA THR A 184 -4.22 13.04 -4.05
C THR A 184 -2.91 13.83 -4.13
N ARG A 185 -2.20 13.98 -3.01
CA ARG A 185 -0.92 14.68 -2.95
C ARG A 185 0.12 14.01 -3.84
N LEU A 186 0.28 12.69 -3.72
CA LEU A 186 1.22 11.93 -4.54
C LEU A 186 0.81 11.94 -6.02
N ARG A 187 -0.48 11.75 -6.32
CA ARG A 187 -1.02 11.84 -7.68
C ARG A 187 -0.68 13.18 -8.33
N ASN A 188 -0.96 14.29 -7.64
CA ASN A 188 -0.70 15.62 -8.19
C ASN A 188 0.79 15.85 -8.44
N ALA A 189 1.65 15.36 -7.54
CA ALA A 189 3.09 15.50 -7.69
C ALA A 189 3.67 14.63 -8.83
N LEU A 190 3.09 13.45 -9.07
CA LEU A 190 3.42 12.59 -10.22
C LEU A 190 2.97 13.22 -11.53
N VAL A 191 1.73 13.71 -11.61
CA VAL A 191 1.21 14.39 -12.82
C VAL A 191 2.03 15.63 -13.17
N ALA A 192 2.53 16.37 -12.18
CA ALA A 192 3.37 17.54 -12.41
C ALA A 192 4.76 17.18 -12.96
N ARG A 193 5.27 15.99 -12.67
CA ARG A 193 6.62 15.54 -13.05
C ARG A 193 6.64 14.61 -14.27
N VAL A 194 5.51 13.97 -14.58
CA VAL A 194 5.34 13.09 -15.73
C VAL A 194 4.13 13.56 -16.54
N PRO A 195 4.33 14.48 -17.52
CA PRO A 195 3.26 14.98 -18.37
C PRO A 195 2.53 13.83 -19.10
N GLY A 196 1.22 13.98 -19.34
CA GLY A 196 0.41 12.97 -20.05
C GLY A 196 -0.25 11.89 -19.17
N LEU A 197 0.11 11.78 -17.88
CA LEU A 197 -0.41 10.75 -16.97
C LEU A 197 -1.72 11.07 -16.25
N ALA A 198 -2.20 12.31 -16.33
CA ALA A 198 -3.30 12.82 -15.52
C ALA A 198 -4.59 11.98 -15.61
N ARG A 199 -4.86 11.35 -16.76
CA ARG A 199 -6.11 10.62 -17.02
C ARG A 199 -6.04 9.12 -16.71
N ARG A 200 -4.84 8.56 -16.56
CA ARG A 200 -4.62 7.10 -16.44
C ARG A 200 -3.61 6.77 -15.34
N LEU A 201 -3.85 7.40 -14.19
CA LEU A 201 -3.05 7.23 -12.99
C LEU A 201 -3.94 6.83 -11.82
N VAL A 202 -3.64 5.68 -11.21
CA VAL A 202 -4.16 5.29 -9.91
C VAL A 202 -3.04 5.39 -8.87
N VAL A 203 -3.36 6.01 -7.75
CA VAL A 203 -2.52 5.99 -6.56
C VAL A 203 -3.33 5.35 -5.45
N ASP A 204 -2.76 4.35 -4.78
CA ASP A 204 -3.44 3.63 -3.71
C ASP A 204 -2.44 3.13 -2.65
N ASN A 205 -2.93 2.52 -1.58
CA ASN A 205 -2.04 1.92 -0.57
C ASN A 205 -1.39 0.62 -1.06
N ASP A 206 -0.28 0.23 -0.43
CA ASP A 206 0.43 -1.04 -0.67
C ASP A 206 -0.48 -2.28 -0.58
N ALA A 207 -1.42 -2.30 0.37
CA ALA A 207 -2.36 -3.40 0.53
C ALA A 207 -3.31 -3.58 -0.67
N ALA A 208 -3.57 -2.53 -1.45
CA ALA A 208 -4.31 -2.62 -2.71
C ALA A 208 -3.49 -3.35 -3.78
N GLY A 209 -2.20 -3.07 -3.88
CA GLY A 209 -1.28 -3.80 -4.76
C GLY A 209 -1.16 -5.27 -4.38
N ALA A 210 -1.07 -5.54 -3.08
CA ALA A 210 -1.09 -6.91 -2.54
C ALA A 210 -2.39 -7.64 -2.91
N LEU A 211 -3.56 -6.99 -2.74
CA LEU A 211 -4.83 -7.61 -3.13
C LEU A 211 -4.87 -7.88 -4.64
N ALA A 212 -4.45 -6.91 -5.46
CA ALA A 212 -4.41 -7.08 -6.90
C ALA A 212 -3.48 -8.23 -7.32
N SER A 213 -2.31 -8.37 -6.70
CA SER A 213 -1.33 -9.42 -7.07
C SER A 213 -1.84 -10.82 -6.76
N GLY A 214 -2.56 -11.00 -5.65
CA GLY A 214 -3.16 -12.29 -5.31
C GLY A 214 -4.53 -12.56 -5.94
N THR A 215 -5.06 -11.62 -6.70
CA THR A 215 -6.37 -11.76 -7.38
C THR A 215 -6.27 -11.49 -8.88
N GLU A 216 -5.07 -11.50 -9.46
CA GLU A 216 -4.84 -11.30 -10.89
C GLU A 216 -5.48 -9.99 -11.41
N GLY A 217 -5.37 -8.95 -10.59
CA GLY A 217 -5.94 -7.63 -10.85
C GLY A 217 -7.44 -7.53 -10.61
N ALA A 218 -8.16 -8.62 -10.27
CA ALA A 218 -9.61 -8.59 -10.01
C ALA A 218 -10.00 -7.61 -8.91
N MET A 219 -9.12 -7.39 -7.92
CA MET A 219 -9.33 -6.43 -6.82
C MET A 219 -10.60 -6.73 -6.02
N ARG A 220 -10.81 -8.00 -5.68
CA ARG A 220 -11.94 -8.49 -4.86
C ARG A 220 -11.44 -9.49 -3.84
N GLY A 221 -11.84 -9.33 -2.59
CA GLY A 221 -11.36 -10.13 -1.47
C GLY A 221 -10.65 -9.29 -0.42
N ILE A 222 -9.74 -9.91 0.32
CA ILE A 222 -9.01 -9.31 1.44
C ILE A 222 -7.52 -9.53 1.23
N ALA A 223 -6.70 -8.49 1.34
CA ALA A 223 -5.27 -8.60 1.54
C ALA A 223 -4.95 -8.43 3.02
N LEU A 224 -4.20 -9.37 3.58
CA LEU A 224 -3.55 -9.25 4.88
C LEU A 224 -2.05 -9.09 4.64
N VAL A 225 -1.52 -7.93 5.00
CA VAL A 225 -0.09 -7.63 4.93
C VAL A 225 0.50 -7.71 6.34
N ALA A 226 1.55 -8.52 6.52
CA ALA A 226 2.30 -8.60 7.78
C ALA A 226 3.82 -8.58 7.54
N GLY A 227 4.44 -7.48 7.93
CA GLY A 227 5.88 -7.24 7.91
C GLY A 227 6.30 -6.53 9.19
N THR A 228 6.97 -5.39 9.10
CA THR A 228 7.26 -4.55 10.29
C THR A 228 5.97 -4.15 11.02
N GLY A 229 4.93 -3.76 10.27
CA GLY A 229 3.57 -3.52 10.73
C GLY A 229 2.58 -4.55 10.14
N THR A 230 1.29 -4.37 10.45
CA THR A 230 0.20 -5.16 9.88
C THR A 230 -0.93 -4.29 9.37
N VAL A 231 -1.60 -4.72 8.31
CA VAL A 231 -2.86 -4.13 7.85
C VAL A 231 -3.68 -5.18 7.09
N ALA A 232 -4.98 -5.21 7.35
CA ALA A 232 -5.96 -5.87 6.49
C ALA A 232 -6.68 -4.83 5.65
N PHE A 233 -6.80 -5.08 4.35
CA PHE A 233 -7.52 -4.26 3.41
C PHE A 233 -8.40 -5.16 2.55
N GLY A 234 -9.61 -4.74 2.19
CA GLY A 234 -10.41 -5.54 1.29
C GLY A 234 -11.40 -4.75 0.46
N VAL A 235 -11.87 -5.42 -0.58
CA VAL A 235 -12.81 -4.91 -1.57
C VAL A 235 -13.90 -5.95 -1.81
N GLY A 236 -15.16 -5.52 -1.73
CA GLY A 236 -16.32 -6.38 -1.95
C GLY A 236 -16.55 -6.84 -3.38
N PHE A 237 -17.40 -7.85 -3.50
CA PHE A 237 -17.87 -8.43 -4.75
C PHE A 237 -19.03 -7.63 -5.38
N SER A 238 -19.76 -6.82 -4.59
CA SER A 238 -20.86 -5.97 -5.09
C SER A 238 -20.47 -4.49 -5.24
N GLY A 239 -20.84 -3.90 -6.39
CA GLY A 239 -21.08 -2.46 -6.49
C GLY A 239 -22.50 -2.22 -5.99
N GLY A 240 -22.65 -1.55 -4.84
CA GLY A 240 -23.96 -1.39 -4.21
C GLY A 240 -24.93 -0.63 -5.11
N THR A 241 -26.09 -1.22 -5.42
CA THR A 241 -27.28 -0.50 -5.88
C THR A 241 -27.95 0.15 -4.67
N ASP A 242 -27.30 1.16 -4.09
CA ASP A 242 -28.04 2.18 -3.36
C ASP A 242 -28.42 3.24 -4.39
N ASP A 243 -29.73 3.38 -4.58
CA ASP A 243 -30.39 4.24 -5.57
C ASP A 243 -30.55 5.67 -5.03
N ASP A 244 -29.54 6.15 -4.30
CA ASP A 244 -29.39 7.55 -3.98
C ASP A 244 -28.56 8.16 -5.09
N GLY A 245 -29.24 8.83 -6.03
CA GLY A 245 -28.72 9.44 -7.27
C GLY A 245 -27.65 10.53 -7.09
N ASP A 246 -26.83 10.44 -6.05
CA ASP A 246 -25.63 11.23 -5.84
C ASP A 246 -24.48 10.73 -6.72
N GLN A 247 -23.82 11.65 -7.42
CA GLN A 247 -22.67 11.37 -8.27
C GLN A 247 -21.45 10.86 -7.46
N SER A 248 -21.43 11.06 -6.14
CA SER A 248 -20.43 10.45 -5.24
C SER A 248 -20.62 8.91 -5.14
N THR A 249 -21.86 8.44 -5.27
CA THR A 249 -22.25 7.02 -5.23
C THR A 249 -21.76 6.26 -6.47
N GLU A 250 -21.71 6.91 -7.63
CA GLU A 250 -21.27 6.29 -8.90
C GLU A 250 -19.76 5.93 -8.90
N ARG A 251 -18.94 6.79 -8.28
CA ARG A 251 -17.49 6.55 -8.11
C ARG A 251 -17.21 5.43 -7.09
N ARG A 252 -18.04 5.35 -6.03
CA ARG A 252 -18.03 4.26 -5.03
C ARG A 252 -18.51 2.94 -5.64
N LYS A 253 -19.57 2.97 -6.45
CA LYS A 253 -20.10 1.82 -7.22
C LYS A 253 -19.04 1.19 -8.12
N ARG A 254 -18.24 2.00 -8.83
CA ARG A 254 -17.17 1.52 -9.73
C ARG A 254 -15.93 0.96 -9.00
N ARG A 255 -15.64 1.39 -7.77
CA ARG A 255 -14.45 0.94 -6.99
C ARG A 255 -14.73 -0.23 -6.03
N GLY A 256 -15.99 -0.65 -5.90
CA GLY A 256 -16.42 -1.63 -4.92
C GLY A 256 -16.38 -1.08 -3.49
N VAL A 257 -17.09 -1.77 -2.60
CA VAL A 257 -17.08 -1.45 -1.17
C VAL A 257 -15.70 -1.76 -0.59
N ARG A 258 -15.00 -0.76 -0.06
CA ARG A 258 -13.65 -0.92 0.52
C ARG A 258 -13.70 -0.87 2.05
N ALA A 259 -12.85 -1.65 2.71
CA ALA A 259 -12.62 -1.57 4.15
C ALA A 259 -11.14 -1.79 4.49
N ARG A 260 -10.69 -1.21 5.61
CA ARG A 260 -9.32 -1.36 6.14
C ARG A 260 -9.37 -1.52 7.67
N ALA A 261 -8.71 -2.54 8.21
CA ALA A 261 -8.54 -2.76 9.64
C ALA A 261 -7.06 -2.97 9.98
N GLY A 262 -6.67 -2.64 11.21
CA GLY A 262 -5.25 -2.59 11.59
C GLY A 262 -4.50 -1.42 10.92
N GLY A 263 -3.17 -1.44 11.01
CA GLY A 263 -2.33 -0.40 10.43
C GLY A 263 -2.30 0.91 11.22
N TRP A 264 -2.64 0.88 12.51
CA TRP A 264 -2.51 2.02 13.44
C TRP A 264 -1.07 2.28 13.86
N GLY A 265 -0.20 1.31 13.61
CA GLY A 265 1.22 1.36 13.92
C GLY A 265 1.53 0.96 15.37
N PRO A 266 2.82 0.72 15.65
CA PRO A 266 3.27 0.09 16.89
C PRO A 266 3.06 0.93 18.16
N ALA A 267 2.71 2.22 18.02
CA ALA A 267 2.37 3.07 19.15
C ALA A 267 1.01 2.75 19.78
N PHE A 268 0.09 2.16 19.01
CA PHE A 268 -1.29 1.91 19.44
C PHE A 268 -1.68 0.44 19.30
N GLU A 269 -1.59 -0.09 18.08
CA GLU A 269 -2.06 -1.43 17.74
C GLU A 269 -1.27 -1.94 16.52
N ASP A 270 -0.60 -3.07 16.69
CA ASP A 270 0.14 -3.76 15.65
C ASP A 270 0.16 -5.28 15.86
N ARG A 271 -0.85 -5.84 16.52
CA ARG A 271 -0.87 -7.25 16.89
C ARG A 271 -0.76 -8.12 15.63
N GLY A 272 0.16 -9.08 15.69
CA GLY A 272 0.53 -9.91 14.53
C GLY A 272 1.69 -9.37 13.69
N SER A 273 2.15 -8.14 13.91
CA SER A 273 3.28 -7.56 13.20
C SER A 273 4.64 -8.10 13.68
N GLY A 274 5.68 -7.79 12.91
CA GLY A 274 7.05 -8.07 13.28
C GLY A 274 7.45 -7.29 14.52
N HIS A 275 7.05 -6.02 14.60
CA HIS A 275 7.28 -5.21 15.79
C HIS A 275 6.58 -5.79 17.02
N HIS A 276 5.34 -6.29 16.90
CA HIS A 276 4.64 -7.01 17.96
C HIS A 276 5.45 -8.24 18.40
N LEU A 277 5.78 -9.14 17.48
CA LEU A 277 6.56 -10.35 17.79
C LEU A 277 7.90 -10.01 18.46
N GLY A 278 8.62 -9.02 17.94
CA GLY A 278 9.90 -8.58 18.50
C GLY A 278 9.78 -7.96 19.89
N THR A 279 8.75 -7.14 20.11
CA THR A 279 8.43 -6.58 21.43
C THR A 279 8.12 -7.70 22.43
N ARG A 280 7.38 -8.73 22.00
CA ARG A 280 7.09 -9.90 22.86
C ARG A 280 8.35 -10.73 23.15
N ALA A 281 9.28 -10.83 22.21
CA ALA A 281 10.59 -11.47 22.43
C ALA A 281 11.44 -10.71 23.46
N LEU A 282 11.54 -9.37 23.33
CA LEU A 282 12.23 -8.51 24.30
C LEU A 282 11.61 -8.61 25.69
N ASN A 283 10.27 -8.62 25.76
CA ASN A 283 9.54 -8.83 27.01
C ASN A 283 9.88 -10.17 27.65
N ALA A 284 9.92 -11.26 26.85
CA ALA A 284 10.29 -12.58 27.35
C ALA A 284 11.73 -12.60 27.90
N ALA A 285 12.68 -12.01 27.17
CA ALA A 285 14.07 -11.90 27.61
C ALA A 285 14.21 -11.06 28.90
N ALA A 286 13.56 -9.90 28.98
CA ALA A 286 13.60 -9.05 30.16
C ALA A 286 12.99 -9.73 31.40
N ARG A 287 11.92 -10.50 31.22
CA ARG A 287 11.30 -11.26 32.32
C ARG A 287 12.17 -12.40 32.82
N VAL A 288 12.99 -13.01 31.97
CA VAL A 288 13.98 -14.01 32.41
C VAL A 288 15.08 -13.33 33.23
N GLU A 289 15.57 -12.17 32.77
CA GLU A 289 16.62 -11.39 33.45
C GLU A 289 16.24 -10.94 34.87
N ASP A 290 14.97 -10.60 35.10
CA ASP A 290 14.49 -10.18 36.42
C ASP A 290 13.70 -11.26 37.20
N GLY A 291 13.72 -12.51 36.70
CA GLY A 291 13.14 -13.67 37.38
C GLY A 291 11.60 -13.75 37.36
N ARG A 292 10.90 -12.91 36.58
CA ARG A 292 9.43 -12.92 36.45
C ARG A 292 8.89 -13.82 35.34
N GLY A 293 9.75 -14.38 34.50
CA GLY A 293 9.39 -15.19 33.33
C GLY A 293 9.85 -16.64 33.48
N PRO A 294 9.15 -17.59 32.83
CA PRO A 294 9.67 -18.94 32.71
C PRO A 294 10.94 -18.96 31.82
N PRO A 295 11.80 -19.99 31.96
CA PRO A 295 12.90 -20.20 31.02
C PRO A 295 12.39 -20.31 29.58
N THR A 296 13.10 -19.67 28.65
CA THR A 296 12.77 -19.68 27.21
C THR A 296 14.03 -19.50 26.39
N ARG A 297 14.07 -20.12 25.20
CA ARG A 297 15.15 -19.97 24.23
C ARG A 297 15.29 -18.54 23.72
N LEU A 298 14.18 -17.80 23.67
CA LEU A 298 14.14 -16.40 23.25
C LEU A 298 15.11 -15.53 24.04
N HIS A 299 15.33 -15.83 25.31
CA HIS A 299 16.29 -15.10 26.14
C HIS A 299 17.69 -15.12 25.52
N GLY A 300 18.25 -16.31 25.30
CA GLY A 300 19.59 -16.44 24.71
C GLY A 300 19.66 -15.94 23.26
N ASP A 301 18.62 -16.19 22.47
CA ASP A 301 18.56 -15.78 21.06
C ASP A 301 18.52 -14.25 20.90
N VAL A 302 17.70 -13.56 21.70
CA VAL A 302 17.62 -12.10 21.70
C VAL A 302 18.95 -11.51 22.14
N LEU A 303 19.53 -11.97 23.25
CA LEU A 303 20.82 -11.46 23.73
C LEU A 303 21.91 -11.59 22.66
N ARG A 304 22.03 -12.77 22.02
CA ARG A 304 22.97 -12.96 20.90
C ARG A 304 22.70 -12.02 19.73
N LYS A 305 21.45 -11.88 19.30
CA LYS A 305 21.06 -10.99 18.18
C LYS A 305 21.40 -9.52 18.48
N LEU A 306 21.24 -9.10 19.73
CA LEU A 306 21.58 -7.76 20.21
C LEU A 306 23.08 -7.60 20.54
N LYS A 307 23.90 -8.63 20.32
CA LYS A 307 25.34 -8.67 20.66
C LYS A 307 25.60 -8.43 22.16
N LEU A 308 24.68 -8.86 23.00
CA LEU A 308 24.80 -8.87 24.45
C LEU A 308 25.25 -10.27 24.88
N ALA A 309 26.36 -10.37 25.63
CA ALA A 309 26.91 -11.65 26.05
C ALA A 309 26.02 -12.30 27.12
N PRO A 310 25.40 -13.47 26.87
CA PRO A 310 24.62 -14.17 27.89
C PRO A 310 25.49 -14.51 29.10
N GLY A 311 25.01 -14.20 30.31
CA GLY A 311 25.73 -14.48 31.56
C GLY A 311 26.85 -13.49 31.90
N ALA A 312 27.05 -12.43 31.12
CA ALA A 312 27.95 -11.34 31.52
C ALA A 312 27.42 -10.63 32.78
N PRO A 313 28.31 -10.09 33.64
CA PRO A 313 27.86 -9.20 34.70
C PRO A 313 27.12 -8.01 34.06
N ASN A 314 25.92 -7.71 34.56
CA ASN A 314 25.07 -6.59 34.13
C ASN A 314 24.35 -6.74 32.77
N VAL A 315 24.01 -7.96 32.31
CA VAL A 315 23.16 -8.15 31.10
C VAL A 315 21.84 -7.38 31.20
N ALA A 316 21.17 -7.41 32.36
CA ALA A 316 19.96 -6.64 32.58
C ALA A 316 20.14 -5.12 32.35
N ASP A 317 21.28 -4.53 32.74
CA ASP A 317 21.60 -3.12 32.47
C ASP A 317 21.91 -2.87 30.99
N ALA A 318 22.53 -3.83 30.31
CA ALA A 318 22.79 -3.73 28.88
C ALA A 318 21.48 -3.77 28.08
N LEU A 319 20.53 -4.63 28.45
CA LEU A 319 19.21 -4.70 27.83
C LEU A 319 18.39 -3.43 28.10
N ARG A 320 18.45 -2.88 29.33
CA ARG A 320 17.84 -1.56 29.64
C ARG A 320 18.43 -0.43 28.80
N ARG A 321 19.76 -0.38 28.66
CA ARG A 321 20.42 0.64 27.80
C ARG A 321 20.03 0.47 26.34
N TRP A 322 19.92 -0.76 25.86
CA TRP A 322 19.47 -1.04 24.49
C TRP A 322 18.06 -0.51 24.22
N ALA A 323 17.13 -0.63 25.18
CA ALA A 323 15.77 -0.13 25.06
C ALA A 323 15.68 1.39 24.81
N TYR A 324 16.75 2.15 25.08
CA TYR A 324 16.83 3.60 24.90
C TYR A 324 17.99 4.02 23.96
N SER A 325 18.53 3.10 23.16
CA SER A 325 19.72 3.37 22.34
C SER A 325 19.51 4.40 21.22
N SER A 326 18.25 4.64 20.83
CA SER A 326 17.86 5.60 19.78
C SER A 326 17.02 6.77 20.33
N GLY A 327 17.14 7.08 21.62
CA GLY A 327 16.35 8.10 22.30
C GLY A 327 15.23 7.48 23.15
N PRO A 328 13.95 7.91 23.01
CA PRO A 328 12.88 7.43 23.88
C PRO A 328 12.52 5.95 23.65
N ALA A 329 12.83 5.40 22.47
CA ALA A 329 12.64 3.99 22.12
C ALA A 329 13.55 3.60 20.93
N PRO A 330 13.80 2.30 20.67
CA PRO A 330 14.50 1.84 19.48
C PRO A 330 13.67 2.06 18.21
N GLU A 331 14.32 2.08 17.05
CA GLU A 331 13.62 2.09 15.76
C GLU A 331 12.72 0.85 15.61
N TRP A 332 11.51 1.04 15.07
CA TRP A 332 10.53 -0.04 14.96
C TRP A 332 11.02 -1.22 14.11
N SER A 333 11.80 -0.94 13.05
CA SER A 333 12.44 -1.97 12.21
C SER A 333 13.40 -2.84 13.01
N LYS A 334 14.25 -2.25 13.87
CA LYS A 334 15.20 -2.99 14.71
C LYS A 334 14.50 -3.92 15.70
N VAL A 335 13.34 -3.52 16.21
CA VAL A 335 12.50 -4.38 17.05
C VAL A 335 11.89 -5.49 16.20
N ALA A 336 11.34 -5.16 15.02
CA ALA A 336 10.74 -6.14 14.12
C ALA A 336 11.71 -7.21 13.61
N ASP A 337 13.00 -6.88 13.49
CA ASP A 337 14.08 -7.81 13.13
C ASP A 337 14.29 -8.96 14.14
N LEU A 338 13.64 -8.90 15.30
CA LEU A 338 13.62 -9.97 16.30
C LEU A 338 12.49 -10.99 16.04
N ALA A 339 11.51 -10.68 15.20
CA ALA A 339 10.39 -11.58 14.89
C ALA A 339 10.82 -12.97 14.37
N PRO A 340 11.87 -13.12 13.53
CA PRO A 340 12.35 -14.43 13.10
C PRO A 340 12.82 -15.33 14.25
N LEU A 341 13.29 -14.75 15.37
CA LEU A 341 13.67 -15.54 16.55
C LEU A 341 12.44 -16.18 17.20
N VAL A 342 11.32 -15.46 17.22
CA VAL A 342 10.05 -15.96 17.75
C VAL A 342 9.51 -17.10 16.92
N THR A 343 9.45 -16.94 15.59
CA THR A 343 8.92 -17.98 14.72
C THR A 343 9.82 -19.22 14.70
N ALA A 344 11.14 -19.06 14.78
CA ALA A 344 12.08 -20.18 14.91
C ALA A 344 11.91 -20.91 16.25
N ALA A 345 11.90 -20.20 17.38
CA ALA A 345 11.71 -20.83 18.69
C ALA A 345 10.35 -21.53 18.81
N ALA A 346 9.29 -20.96 18.23
CA ALA A 346 7.97 -21.58 18.18
C ALA A 346 7.96 -22.86 17.33
N ALA A 347 8.67 -22.88 16.20
CA ALA A 347 8.82 -24.08 15.37
C ALA A 347 9.51 -25.23 16.14
N GLU A 348 10.42 -24.89 17.06
CA GLU A 348 11.11 -25.83 17.94
C GLU A 348 10.33 -26.19 19.22
N GLY A 349 9.11 -25.69 19.38
CA GLY A 349 8.22 -26.02 20.50
C GLY A 349 8.48 -25.24 21.80
N ASP A 350 9.22 -24.12 21.76
CA ASP A 350 9.34 -23.22 22.91
C ASP A 350 7.96 -22.66 23.31
N ALA A 351 7.50 -23.01 24.52
CA ALA A 351 6.14 -22.70 24.95
C ALA A 351 5.83 -21.20 25.01
N VAL A 352 6.82 -20.36 25.34
CA VAL A 352 6.65 -18.89 25.35
C VAL A 352 6.50 -18.38 23.93
N ALA A 353 7.36 -18.82 23.01
CA ALA A 353 7.30 -18.44 21.60
C ALA A 353 6.00 -18.92 20.94
N VAL A 354 5.56 -20.16 21.20
CA VAL A 354 4.27 -20.68 20.72
C VAL A 354 3.11 -19.80 21.19
N GLY A 355 3.10 -19.40 22.47
CA GLY A 355 2.08 -18.50 23.01
C GLY A 355 2.07 -17.14 22.30
N ILE A 356 3.25 -16.59 21.97
CA ILE A 356 3.38 -15.33 21.23
C ILE A 356 2.85 -15.48 19.79
N VAL A 357 3.15 -16.57 19.10
CA VAL A 357 2.67 -16.82 17.73
C VAL A 357 1.16 -17.01 17.70
N ASN A 358 0.58 -17.72 18.68
CA ASN A 358 -0.87 -17.87 18.79
C ASN A 358 -1.57 -16.51 18.98
N ASP A 359 -1.03 -15.67 19.86
CA ASP A 359 -1.55 -14.32 20.08
C ASP A 359 -1.45 -13.44 18.82
N ALA A 360 -0.33 -13.54 18.10
CA ALA A 360 -0.14 -12.87 16.82
C ALA A 360 -1.14 -13.34 15.76
N ALA A 361 -1.35 -14.65 15.62
CA ALA A 361 -2.31 -15.22 14.68
C ALA A 361 -3.75 -14.79 14.98
N GLU A 362 -4.10 -14.66 16.27
CA GLU A 362 -5.40 -14.15 16.69
C GLU A 362 -5.60 -12.69 16.26
N GLY A 363 -4.62 -11.82 16.50
CA GLY A 363 -4.71 -10.42 16.07
C GLY A 363 -4.86 -10.26 14.55
N LEU A 364 -4.15 -11.08 13.77
CA LEU A 364 -4.30 -11.10 12.31
C LEU A 364 -5.70 -11.57 11.87
N TRP A 365 -6.24 -12.58 12.55
CA TRP A 365 -7.59 -13.07 12.30
C TRP A 365 -8.65 -11.99 12.60
N GLU A 366 -8.53 -11.28 13.73
CA GLU A 366 -9.43 -10.18 14.10
C GLU A 366 -9.46 -9.10 13.02
N GLN A 367 -8.31 -8.76 12.43
CA GLN A 367 -8.22 -7.79 11.32
C GLN A 367 -8.94 -8.28 10.06
N ILE A 368 -8.71 -9.54 9.64
CA ILE A 368 -9.40 -10.14 8.49
C ILE A 368 -10.91 -10.12 8.71
N PHE A 369 -11.37 -10.58 9.88
CA PHE A 369 -12.78 -10.69 10.19
C PHE A 369 -13.47 -9.33 10.21
N ALA A 370 -12.82 -8.31 10.77
CA ALA A 370 -13.33 -6.93 10.76
C ALA A 370 -13.53 -6.41 9.34
N VAL A 371 -12.55 -6.61 8.44
CA VAL A 371 -12.64 -6.21 7.03
C VAL A 371 -13.75 -6.97 6.31
N TYR A 372 -13.82 -8.29 6.49
CA TYR A 372 -14.87 -9.12 5.91
C TYR A 372 -16.28 -8.61 6.28
N MET A 373 -16.51 -8.37 7.57
CA MET A 373 -17.80 -7.88 8.05
C MET A 373 -18.11 -6.48 7.51
N ALA A 374 -17.12 -5.60 7.45
CA ALA A 374 -17.31 -4.26 6.91
C ALA A 374 -17.69 -4.29 5.42
N ILE A 375 -17.05 -5.16 4.64
CA ILE A 375 -17.37 -5.35 3.23
C ILE A 375 -18.78 -5.93 3.04
N LYS A 376 -19.14 -6.96 3.81
CA LYS A 376 -20.52 -7.52 3.80
C LYS A 376 -21.59 -6.50 4.18
N ARG A 377 -21.23 -5.45 4.93
CA ARG A 377 -22.13 -4.37 5.38
C ARG A 377 -22.11 -3.12 4.49
N GLY A 378 -21.47 -3.15 3.32
CA GLY A 378 -21.45 -1.98 2.43
C GLY A 378 -20.41 -0.91 2.80
N GLY A 379 -19.41 -1.25 3.61
CA GLY A 379 -18.22 -0.41 3.86
C GLY A 379 -18.18 0.22 5.25
N GLY A 380 -19.14 -0.10 6.11
CA GLY A 380 -19.19 0.33 7.50
C GLY A 380 -18.81 -0.79 8.47
N PHE A 381 -18.03 -0.46 9.49
CA PHE A 381 -17.71 -1.39 10.60
C PHE A 381 -18.90 -1.66 11.54
N GLY A 382 -20.04 -0.99 11.34
CA GLY A 382 -21.17 -1.00 12.28
C GLY A 382 -20.90 -0.11 13.50
N SER A 383 -21.76 -0.21 14.50
CA SER A 383 -21.56 0.39 15.82
C SER A 383 -20.68 -0.49 16.71
N ALA A 384 -20.19 0.03 17.83
CA ALA A 384 -19.46 -0.77 18.82
C ALA A 384 -20.27 -1.98 19.34
N ALA A 385 -21.60 -1.88 19.36
CA ALA A 385 -22.48 -2.99 19.74
C ALA A 385 -22.58 -4.08 18.67
N ASP A 386 -22.16 -3.80 17.43
CA ASP A 386 -22.16 -4.72 16.30
C ASP A 386 -20.80 -5.43 16.10
N ALA A 387 -19.81 -5.14 16.97
CA ALA A 387 -18.50 -5.77 16.94
C ALA A 387 -18.63 -7.26 17.29
N GLY A 388 -18.22 -8.14 16.37
CA GLY A 388 -18.36 -9.59 16.54
C GLY A 388 -19.75 -10.16 16.23
N ASP A 389 -20.75 -9.32 15.92
CA ASP A 389 -22.10 -9.77 15.59
C ASP A 389 -22.28 -9.98 14.07
N SER A 390 -22.32 -11.24 13.64
CA SER A 390 -22.52 -11.63 12.24
C SER A 390 -23.97 -11.50 11.74
N SER A 391 -24.95 -11.32 12.64
CA SER A 391 -26.38 -11.38 12.30
C SER A 391 -26.92 -10.20 11.48
N LYS A 392 -26.16 -9.09 11.42
CA LYS A 392 -26.54 -7.85 10.71
C LYS A 392 -25.85 -7.67 9.35
N ALA A 393 -25.30 -8.74 8.77
CA ALA A 393 -24.76 -8.68 7.41
C ALA A 393 -25.88 -8.37 6.39
N SER A 394 -25.57 -7.57 5.35
CA SER A 394 -26.55 -7.23 4.33
C SER A 394 -27.01 -8.48 3.56
N ARG A 395 -28.29 -8.53 3.15
CA ARG A 395 -28.89 -9.63 2.36
C ARG A 395 -28.28 -9.80 0.95
N GLN A 396 -27.29 -8.99 0.57
CA GLN A 396 -26.71 -8.98 -0.77
C GLN A 396 -25.53 -9.95 -0.96
N TYR A 397 -24.98 -10.53 0.12
CA TYR A 397 -23.97 -11.58 0.02
C TYR A 397 -24.59 -12.94 0.30
N SER A 398 -24.34 -13.91 -0.58
CA SER A 398 -24.65 -15.29 -0.26
C SER A 398 -23.63 -15.78 0.78
N ASP A 399 -24.06 -16.59 1.75
CA ASP A 399 -23.13 -17.26 2.68
C ASP A 399 -22.26 -18.34 2.00
N ALA A 400 -22.36 -18.47 0.66
CA ALA A 400 -21.59 -19.41 -0.15
C ALA A 400 -20.39 -18.77 -0.89
N ASP A 401 -20.18 -17.45 -0.79
CA ASP A 401 -19.09 -16.78 -1.50
C ASP A 401 -17.75 -17.04 -0.79
N ILE A 402 -16.84 -17.78 -1.44
CA ILE A 402 -15.47 -17.97 -0.96
C ILE A 402 -14.70 -16.66 -1.18
N VAL A 403 -14.22 -16.07 -0.09
CA VAL A 403 -13.45 -14.81 -0.13
C VAL A 403 -11.96 -15.14 -0.23
N PRO A 404 -11.24 -14.72 -1.27
CA PRO A 404 -9.80 -14.86 -1.33
C PRO A 404 -9.16 -13.94 -0.28
N ILE A 405 -8.28 -14.51 0.52
CA ILE A 405 -7.47 -13.84 1.53
C ILE A 405 -6.03 -13.89 1.05
N VAL A 406 -5.59 -12.83 0.41
CA VAL A 406 -4.23 -12.68 -0.08
C VAL A 406 -3.30 -12.40 1.09
N LEU A 407 -2.31 -13.26 1.28
CA LEU A 407 -1.32 -13.15 2.35
C LEU A 407 -0.01 -12.59 1.80
N CYS A 408 0.38 -11.41 2.28
CA CYS A 408 1.58 -10.70 1.86
C CYS A 408 2.49 -10.31 3.04
N GLY A 409 3.78 -10.15 2.74
CA GLY A 409 4.79 -9.74 3.72
C GLY A 409 5.60 -10.91 4.30
N GLY A 410 6.79 -10.58 4.80
CA GLY A 410 7.82 -11.56 5.16
C GLY A 410 7.45 -12.51 6.31
N LEU A 411 6.39 -12.20 7.08
CA LEU A 411 5.91 -13.05 8.18
C LEU A 411 4.90 -14.10 7.72
N LEU A 412 4.21 -13.88 6.59
CA LEU A 412 3.16 -14.74 6.07
C LEU A 412 3.66 -15.60 4.91
N LYS A 413 4.75 -16.34 5.14
CA LYS A 413 5.27 -17.31 4.16
C LYS A 413 4.41 -18.57 4.15
N ARG A 414 4.26 -19.23 3.00
CA ARG A 414 3.40 -20.42 2.81
C ARG A 414 3.58 -21.51 3.89
N ASP A 415 4.82 -21.84 4.22
CA ASP A 415 5.13 -22.85 5.24
C ASP A 415 5.50 -22.27 6.62
N GLY A 416 5.32 -20.96 6.80
CA GLY A 416 5.65 -20.24 8.02
C GLY A 416 4.75 -20.64 9.19
N VAL A 417 5.32 -20.68 10.40
CA VAL A 417 4.59 -21.04 11.63
C VAL A 417 3.39 -20.12 11.85
N LEU A 418 3.56 -18.80 11.61
CA LEU A 418 2.48 -17.83 11.77
C LEU A 418 1.34 -18.06 10.78
N THR A 419 1.64 -18.34 9.51
CA THR A 419 0.65 -18.69 8.49
C THR A 419 -0.13 -19.94 8.85
N LYS A 420 0.56 -20.99 9.32
CA LYS A 420 -0.08 -22.23 9.78
C LYS A 420 -1.04 -21.96 10.94
N LYS A 421 -0.61 -21.17 11.94
CA LYS A 421 -1.46 -20.79 13.07
C LYS A 421 -2.63 -19.90 12.68
N LEU A 422 -2.46 -18.99 11.72
CA LEU A 422 -3.56 -18.22 11.16
C LEU A 422 -4.58 -19.15 10.48
N GLY A 423 -4.11 -20.11 9.68
CA GLY A 423 -4.97 -21.14 9.07
C GLY A 423 -5.77 -21.94 10.10
N GLU A 424 -5.11 -22.43 11.16
CA GLU A 424 -5.80 -23.10 12.28
C GLU A 424 -6.86 -22.21 12.94
N SER A 425 -6.54 -20.93 13.19
CA SER A 425 -7.48 -19.96 13.77
C SER A 425 -8.70 -19.68 12.89
N LEU A 426 -8.55 -19.73 11.56
CA LEU A 426 -9.65 -19.61 10.60
C LEU A 426 -10.53 -20.86 10.64
N MET A 427 -9.94 -22.05 10.50
CA MET A 427 -10.66 -23.34 10.48
C MET A 427 -11.40 -23.64 11.79
N ALA A 428 -10.77 -23.35 12.94
CA ALA A 428 -11.39 -23.58 14.24
C ALA A 428 -12.69 -22.77 14.42
N ARG A 429 -12.76 -21.59 13.81
CA ARG A 429 -13.91 -20.68 13.93
C ARG A 429 -15.01 -20.95 12.92
N GLU A 430 -14.67 -21.44 11.73
CA GLU A 430 -15.64 -22.02 10.78
C GLU A 430 -16.47 -23.12 11.44
N SER A 431 -15.88 -23.91 12.34
CA SER A 431 -16.55 -25.03 13.01
C SER A 431 -17.46 -24.66 14.19
N GLY A 432 -17.39 -23.44 14.71
CA GLY A 432 -17.82 -23.16 16.10
C GLY A 432 -18.82 -22.03 16.33
N ARG A 433 -18.86 -20.97 15.50
CA ARG A 433 -19.76 -19.81 15.68
C ARG A 433 -19.64 -18.87 14.48
N THR A 434 -20.78 -18.30 14.06
CA THR A 434 -20.99 -17.34 12.95
C THR A 434 -21.23 -17.99 11.58
N GLY A 435 -22.25 -17.50 10.85
CA GLY A 435 -22.55 -17.94 9.49
C GLY A 435 -21.31 -17.85 8.61
N MET A 436 -20.99 -18.97 7.97
CA MET A 436 -19.68 -19.37 7.42
C MET A 436 -18.89 -18.23 6.75
N PHE A 437 -17.91 -17.68 7.46
CA PHE A 437 -16.77 -17.02 6.82
C PHE A 437 -15.97 -18.11 6.07
N SER A 438 -16.13 -18.21 4.75
CA SER A 438 -15.36 -19.17 3.94
C SER A 438 -14.21 -18.42 3.26
N GLY A 439 -13.01 -18.56 3.81
CA GLY A 439 -11.82 -17.86 3.34
C GLY A 439 -10.85 -18.78 2.61
N LEU A 440 -10.45 -18.44 1.38
CA LEU A 440 -9.35 -19.14 0.69
C LEU A 440 -8.05 -18.37 0.90
N LEU A 441 -7.09 -18.96 1.60
CA LEU A 441 -5.75 -18.37 1.74
C LEU A 441 -5.02 -18.43 0.40
N VAL A 442 -4.59 -17.27 -0.10
CA VAL A 442 -3.86 -17.12 -1.36
C VAL A 442 -2.49 -16.53 -1.06
N HIS A 443 -1.44 -17.22 -1.50
CA HIS A 443 -0.09 -16.64 -1.57
C HIS A 443 0.15 -16.24 -3.02
N PRO A 444 0.34 -14.94 -3.32
CA PRO A 444 0.52 -14.49 -4.69
C PRO A 444 1.83 -15.02 -5.27
N GLU A 445 1.83 -15.39 -6.54
CA GLU A 445 3.04 -15.83 -7.26
C GLU A 445 3.93 -14.65 -7.65
N VAL A 446 3.34 -13.47 -7.79
CA VAL A 446 4.00 -12.21 -8.16
C VAL A 446 3.84 -11.14 -7.08
N GLY A 447 4.76 -10.17 -7.07
CA GLY A 447 4.77 -9.10 -6.08
C GLY A 447 3.68 -8.03 -6.30
N PRO A 448 3.47 -7.13 -5.32
CA PRO A 448 2.48 -6.05 -5.42
C PRO A 448 2.72 -5.10 -6.60
N GLU A 449 3.94 -5.01 -7.14
CA GLU A 449 4.26 -4.21 -8.32
C GLU A 449 3.52 -4.74 -9.57
N TRP A 450 3.35 -6.06 -9.67
CA TRP A 450 2.56 -6.70 -10.74
C TRP A 450 1.06 -6.47 -10.53
N GLY A 451 0.61 -6.56 -9.27
CA GLY A 451 -0.76 -6.19 -8.91
C GLY A 451 -1.09 -4.76 -9.34
N ALA A 452 -0.18 -3.81 -9.08
CA ALA A 452 -0.30 -2.44 -9.55
C ALA A 452 -0.30 -2.36 -11.08
N ALA A 453 0.57 -3.08 -11.78
CA ALA A 453 0.59 -3.08 -13.24
C ALA A 453 -0.75 -3.59 -13.83
N TRP A 454 -1.35 -4.63 -13.25
CA TRP A 454 -2.69 -5.09 -13.65
C TRP A 454 -3.79 -4.07 -13.34
N MET A 455 -3.71 -3.37 -12.21
CA MET A 455 -4.61 -2.24 -11.92
C MET A 455 -4.47 -1.14 -12.97
N ALA A 456 -3.24 -0.85 -13.41
CA ALA A 456 -2.97 0.11 -14.47
C ALA A 456 -3.54 -0.37 -15.82
N ARG A 457 -3.34 -1.64 -16.17
CA ARG A 457 -3.86 -2.24 -17.43
C ARG A 457 -5.36 -2.05 -17.59
N LYS A 458 -6.13 -2.21 -16.49
CA LYS A 458 -7.58 -1.91 -16.49
C LYS A 458 -7.95 -0.47 -16.82
N LEU A 459 -7.09 0.51 -16.52
CA LEU A 459 -7.30 1.92 -16.92
C LEU A 459 -7.07 2.14 -18.41
N MET A 460 -6.36 1.22 -19.07
CA MET A 460 -6.13 1.30 -20.50
C MET A 460 -7.37 0.88 -21.29
N ASP A 461 -8.25 0.05 -20.73
CA ASP A 461 -9.49 -0.39 -21.37
C ASP A 461 -10.74 0.24 -20.72
N PRO A 462 -11.18 1.43 -21.19
CA PRO A 462 -12.34 2.12 -20.62
C PRO A 462 -13.69 1.44 -20.89
N PHE A 463 -13.73 0.38 -21.73
CA PHE A 463 -14.95 -0.32 -22.10
C PHE A 463 -15.03 -1.77 -21.59
N GLY A 464 -13.96 -2.28 -20.96
CA GLY A 464 -13.93 -3.57 -20.27
C GLY A 464 -14.21 -4.77 -21.17
N ARG A 465 -13.44 -4.90 -22.25
CA ARG A 465 -13.40 -6.13 -23.05
C ARG A 465 -12.62 -7.24 -22.38
#